data_AF-A0A257QDI4-F1
#
_entry.id   AF-A0A257QDI4-F1
#
_cell.length_a   1.000
_cell.length_b   1.000
_cell.length_c   1.000
_cell.angle_alpha   90.00
_cell.angle_beta   90.00
_cell.angle_gamma   90.00
#
_symmetry.space_group_name_H-M   'P 1'
#
loop_
_entity.id
_entity.type
_entity.pdbx_description
1 polymer ?
#
loop_
_entity_poly.entity_id
_entity_poly.type
_entity_poly.pdbx_seq_one_letter_code
_entity_poly.pdbx_strand_id
1 'polypeptide(L)'
;WLSPSQPTRIILAGGGARNGHLVDAITQAVQAISPNSTPETSDHLAIDPQCVECAAFAWLARQFLRGLAGNAPSVTGARGARILGGFYPA
;
A
#
# COMPACT_ATOMS: atom_id res chain seq x y z
N TRP A 1 30.28 9.40 -13.77
CA TRP A 1 29.89 8.69 -12.54
C TRP A 1 28.38 8.81 -12.38
N LEU A 2 27.62 7.97 -13.07
CA LEU A 2 26.17 7.89 -12.84
C LEU A 2 26.02 7.36 -11.41
N SER A 3 25.50 8.18 -10.50
CA SER A 3 25.09 7.68 -9.19
C SER A 3 24.06 6.57 -9.46
N PRO A 4 24.20 5.37 -8.88
CA PRO A 4 23.16 4.36 -9.02
C PRO A 4 21.83 5.00 -8.64
N SER A 5 20.83 4.96 -9.51
CA SER A 5 19.47 5.37 -9.14
C SER A 5 19.08 4.58 -7.90
N GLN A 6 18.62 5.26 -6.85
CA GLN A 6 18.22 4.55 -5.64
C GLN A 6 17.15 3.51 -5.97
N PRO A 7 17.24 2.30 -5.41
CA PRO A 7 16.24 1.26 -5.65
C PRO A 7 14.87 1.73 -5.19
N THR A 8 13.87 1.54 -6.03
CA THR A 8 12.48 1.86 -5.73
C THR A 8 11.92 0.73 -4.88
N ARG A 9 11.44 1.07 -3.68
CA ARG A 9 10.79 0.08 -2.83
C ARG A 9 9.37 -0.22 -3.32
N ILE A 10 9.08 -1.49 -3.57
CA ILE A 10 7.78 -1.97 -4.08
C ILE A 10 7.26 -3.00 -3.09
N ILE A 11 6.03 -2.79 -2.59
CA ILE A 11 5.37 -3.68 -1.64
C ILE A 11 4.14 -4.31 -2.28
N LEU A 12 4.14 -5.64 -2.36
CA LEU A 12 3.04 -6.45 -2.84
C LEU A 12 2.06 -6.74 -1.70
N ALA A 13 0.78 -6.49 -1.96
CA ALA A 13 -0.33 -6.76 -1.06
C ALA A 13 -1.42 -7.56 -1.79
N GLY A 14 -2.42 -8.03 -1.04
CA GLY A 14 -3.52 -8.84 -1.55
C GLY A 14 -3.15 -10.29 -1.82
N GLY A 15 -4.13 -11.09 -2.25
CA GLY A 15 -3.95 -12.52 -2.52
C GLY A 15 -2.92 -12.82 -3.62
N GLY A 16 -2.73 -11.90 -4.57
CA GLY A 16 -1.75 -12.02 -5.65
C GLY A 16 -0.30 -12.13 -5.19
N ALA A 17 0.04 -11.61 -4.00
CA ALA A 17 1.36 -11.73 -3.39
C ALA A 17 1.76 -13.19 -3.10
N ARG A 18 0.79 -14.11 -3.05
CA ARG A 18 1.02 -15.56 -2.85
C ARG A 18 1.08 -16.34 -4.17
N ASN A 19 0.87 -15.69 -5.32
CA ASN A 19 0.99 -16.33 -6.63
C ASN A 19 2.42 -16.18 -7.15
N GLY A 20 3.22 -17.24 -7.00
CA GLY A 20 4.64 -17.22 -7.39
C GLY A 20 4.87 -16.81 -8.86
N HIS A 21 4.05 -17.32 -9.79
CA HIS A 21 4.18 -16.98 -11.21
C HIS A 21 3.94 -15.48 -11.47
N LEU A 22 2.93 -14.90 -10.81
CA LEU A 22 2.65 -13.46 -10.92
C LEU A 22 3.79 -12.63 -10.30
N VAL A 23 4.31 -13.05 -9.14
CA VAL A 23 5.42 -12.37 -8.47
C VAL A 23 6.69 -12.40 -9.32
N ASP A 24 7.00 -13.52 -9.94
CA ASP A 24 8.15 -13.66 -10.85
C ASP A 24 8.02 -12.73 -12.06
N ALA A 25 6.84 -12.69 -12.68
CA ALA A 25 6.58 -11.82 -13.82
C ALA A 25 6.69 -10.33 -13.44
N ILE A 26 6.14 -9.93 -12.29
CA ILE A 26 6.27 -8.57 -11.77
C ILE A 26 7.74 -8.25 -11.48
N THR A 27 8.49 -9.17 -10.87
CA THR A 27 9.90 -8.97 -10.54
C THR A 27 10.75 -8.75 -11.79
N GLN A 28 10.55 -9.56 -12.84
CA GLN A 28 11.22 -9.38 -14.12
C GLN A 28 10.90 -8.02 -14.74
N ALA A 29 9.62 -7.61 -14.75
CA ALA A 29 9.20 -6.32 -15.28
C ALA A 29 9.81 -5.14 -14.50
N VAL A 30 9.85 -5.24 -13.17
CA VAL A 30 10.48 -4.22 -12.30
C VAL A 30 11.97 -4.12 -12.57
N GLN A 31 12.69 -5.24 -12.63
CA GLN A 31 14.14 -5.25 -12.85
C GLN A 31 14.52 -4.76 -14.25
N ALA A 32 13.65 -4.92 -15.25
CA ALA A 32 13.86 -4.33 -16.57
C ALA A 32 13.87 -2.78 -16.55
N ILE A 33 13.14 -2.17 -15.61
CA ILE A 33 13.03 -0.70 -15.46
C ILE A 33 13.98 -0.16 -14.38
N SER A 34 14.15 -0.91 -13.30
CA SER A 34 14.98 -0.57 -12.15
C SER A 34 15.73 -1.83 -11.68
N PRO A 35 16.91 -2.11 -12.27
CA PRO A 35 17.64 -3.38 -12.08
C PRO A 35 17.97 -3.74 -10.62
N ASN A 36 18.05 -2.75 -9.74
CA ASN A 36 18.37 -2.94 -8.33
C ASN A 36 17.13 -3.01 -7.41
N SER A 37 15.92 -3.02 -7.98
CA SER A 37 14.68 -3.06 -7.21
C SER A 37 14.08 -4.47 -7.24
N THR A 38 13.84 -5.04 -6.05
CA THR A 38 13.16 -6.32 -5.89
C THR A 38 11.86 -6.08 -5.11
N PRO A 39 10.69 -6.46 -5.64
CA PRO A 39 9.43 -6.39 -4.90
C PRO A 39 9.46 -7.25 -3.63
N GLU A 40 8.92 -6.71 -2.55
CA GLU A 40 8.74 -7.39 -1.25
C GLU A 40 7.25 -7.59 -0.97
N THR A 41 6.86 -8.57 -0.16
CA THR A 41 5.47 -8.63 0.34
C THR A 41 5.30 -7.77 1.59
N SER A 42 4.06 -7.38 1.90
CA SER A 42 3.76 -6.63 3.13
C SER A 42 4.04 -7.43 4.42
N ASP A 43 4.33 -8.72 4.33
CA ASP A 43 4.76 -9.53 5.49
C ASP A 43 6.02 -8.94 6.15
N HIS A 44 6.92 -8.34 5.36
CA HIS A 44 8.11 -7.64 5.86
C HIS A 44 7.79 -6.37 6.66
N LEU A 45 6.55 -5.90 6.59
CA LEU A 45 5.99 -4.80 7.38
C LEU A 45 5.08 -5.29 8.52
N ALA A 46 5.11 -6.59 8.82
CA ALA A 46 4.27 -7.25 9.82
C ALA A 46 2.75 -7.14 9.55
N ILE A 47 2.36 -7.03 8.28
CA ILE A 47 0.96 -7.05 7.85
C ILE A 47 0.80 -8.14 6.79
N ASP A 48 0.01 -9.17 7.08
CA ASP A 48 -0.35 -10.19 6.08
C ASP A 48 -0.90 -9.51 4.81
N PRO A 49 -0.38 -9.81 3.62
CA PRO A 49 -0.86 -9.27 2.35
C PRO A 49 -2.37 -9.31 2.19
N GLN A 50 -3.04 -10.37 2.66
CA GLN A 50 -4.48 -10.50 2.57
C GLN A 50 -5.24 -9.57 3.52
N CYS A 51 -4.59 -9.07 4.57
CA CYS A 51 -5.21 -8.26 5.60
C CYS A 51 -5.00 -6.75 5.41
N VAL A 52 -4.22 -6.31 4.42
CA VAL A 52 -3.91 -4.87 4.22
C VAL A 52 -5.18 -4.02 4.09
N GLU A 53 -6.17 -4.47 3.32
CA GLU A 53 -7.41 -3.74 3.12
C GLU A 53 -8.28 -3.68 4.39
N CYS A 54 -8.39 -4.80 5.11
CA CYS A 54 -9.10 -4.86 6.39
C CYS A 54 -8.43 -3.95 7.45
N ALA A 55 -7.09 -4.00 7.54
CA ALA A 55 -6.31 -3.13 8.40
C ALA A 55 -6.50 -1.65 8.04
N ALA A 56 -6.63 -1.32 6.74
CA ALA A 56 -6.93 0.04 6.29
C ALA A 56 -8.31 0.53 6.76
N PHE A 57 -9.35 -0.31 6.74
CA PHE A 57 -10.66 0.04 7.29
C PHE A 57 -10.64 0.22 8.82
N ALA A 58 -9.95 -0.66 9.54
CA ALA A 58 -9.75 -0.50 10.98
C ALA A 58 -9.00 0.81 11.30
N TRP A 59 -7.98 1.15 10.49
CA TRP A 59 -7.28 2.42 10.59
C TRP A 59 -8.20 3.61 10.27
N LEU A 60 -9.06 3.54 9.24
CA LEU A 60 -10.03 4.59 8.93
C LEU A 60 -11.01 4.82 10.08
N ALA A 61 -11.48 3.76 10.75
CA ALA A 61 -12.30 3.89 11.95
C ALA A 61 -11.56 4.63 13.08
N ARG A 62 -10.28 4.32 13.30
CA ARG A 62 -9.42 5.07 14.24
C ARG A 62 -9.28 6.54 13.83
N GLN A 63 -9.09 6.84 12.54
CA GLN A 63 -9.00 8.22 12.05
C GLN A 63 -10.29 8.99 12.34
N PHE A 64 -11.46 8.37 12.06
CA PHE A 64 -12.76 8.93 12.38
C PHE A 64 -12.90 9.24 13.87
N LEU A 65 -12.62 8.27 14.76
CA LEU A 65 -12.72 8.43 16.21
C LEU A 65 -11.79 9.52 16.77
N ARG A 66 -10.68 9.80 16.07
CA ARG A 66 -9.73 10.85 16.45
C ARG A 66 -9.98 12.19 15.75
N GLY A 67 -11.03 12.30 14.93
CA GLY A 67 -11.32 13.50 14.14
C GLY A 67 -10.22 13.82 13.11
N LEU A 68 -9.48 12.82 12.65
CA LEU A 68 -8.39 12.95 11.69
C LEU A 68 -8.86 12.62 10.27
N ALA A 69 -8.19 13.20 9.27
CA ALA A 69 -8.49 12.92 7.88
C ALA A 69 -8.19 11.45 7.51
N GLY A 70 -9.08 10.85 6.70
CA GLY A 70 -8.94 9.48 6.20
C GLY A 70 -8.61 9.41 4.70
N ASN A 71 -8.80 10.49 3.94
CA ASN A 71 -8.47 10.53 2.51
C ASN A 71 -7.13 11.23 2.22
N ALA A 72 -6.55 10.92 1.07
CA ALA A 72 -5.50 11.71 0.44
C ALA A 72 -6.09 12.46 -0.77
N PRO A 73 -6.26 13.79 -0.72
CA PRO A 73 -6.86 14.57 -1.81
C PRO A 73 -6.15 14.41 -3.16
N SER A 74 -4.82 14.23 -3.15
CA SER A 74 -4.02 13.96 -4.36
C SER A 74 -4.39 12.65 -5.05
N VAL A 75 -4.94 11.68 -4.31
CA VAL A 75 -5.40 10.39 -4.86
C VAL A 75 -6.87 10.47 -5.23
N THR A 76 -7.71 11.08 -4.39
CA THR A 76 -9.17 11.05 -4.57
C THR A 76 -9.72 12.20 -5.42
N GLY A 77 -8.94 13.23 -5.73
CA GLY A 77 -9.40 14.46 -6.40
C GLY A 77 -10.33 15.33 -5.54
N ALA A 78 -10.41 15.08 -4.23
CA ALA A 78 -11.26 15.88 -3.34
C ALA A 78 -10.69 17.29 -3.20
N ARG A 79 -11.56 18.30 -2.96
CA ARG A 79 -11.13 19.70 -2.73
C ARG A 79 -10.20 19.88 -1.52
N GLY A 80 -10.15 18.91 -0.62
CA GLY A 80 -9.29 18.95 0.56
C GLY A 80 -9.45 17.70 1.42
N ALA A 81 -8.70 17.66 2.53
CA ALA A 81 -8.72 16.56 3.48
C ALA A 81 -10.09 16.45 4.18
N ARG A 82 -10.57 15.23 4.41
CA ARG A 82 -11.87 14.90 5.00
C ARG A 82 -11.74 13.77 6.01
N ILE A 83 -12.47 13.90 7.12
CA ILE A 83 -12.79 12.77 8.00
C ILE A 83 -13.76 11.87 7.22
N LEU A 84 -13.50 10.58 7.18
CA LEU A 84 -14.30 9.60 6.44
C LEU A 84 -15.05 8.68 7.40
N GLY A 85 -16.28 8.30 7.05
CA GLY A 85 -17.11 7.36 7.81
C GLY A 85 -18.29 8.02 8.53
N GLY A 86 -19.06 7.19 9.25
CA GLY A 86 -20.15 7.61 10.13
C GLY A 86 -20.11 6.80 11.43
N PHE A 87 -20.63 7.39 12.53
CA PHE A 87 -20.66 6.73 13.83
C PHE A 87 -22.00 6.06 14.06
N TYR A 88 -21.97 4.74 14.27
CA TYR A 88 -23.15 3.93 14.55
C TYR A 88 -22.89 3.18 15.86
N PRO A 89 -23.47 3.64 17.00
CA PRO A 89 -23.33 2.99 18.29
C PRO A 89 -23.84 1.54 18.26
N ALA A 90 -23.27 0.70 19.14
CA ALA A 90 -23.64 -0.71 19.29
C ALA A 90 -25.09 -0.90 19.75
#